data_AF-A0A183BTA1-F1
#
_entry.id   AF-A0A183BTA1-F1
#
_cell.length_a   1.000
_cell.length_b   1.000
_cell.length_c   1.000
_cell.angle_alpha   90.00
_cell.angle_beta   90.00
_cell.angle_gamma   90.00
#
_symmetry.space_group_name_H-M   'P 1'
#
loop_
_entity.id
_entity.type
_entity.pdbx_description
1 polymer ?
#
loop_
_entity_poly.entity_id
_entity_poly.type
_entity_poly.pdbx_seq_one_letter_code
_entity_poly.pdbx_strand_id
1 'polypeptide(L)'
;MTKSLLFSCCCAIIVCLALMAEDKKKPGDDKETFILSYAINGGADKGVPYKGHIKGGIIGKTVRLVLTLLNIGNKRTHFDMLDKADDILFHLTIRPDEKMAGRSTRKNGVFGFGEEDGPFPFVMEKQSVLEFVTHKDKIEIVLDGKKAYEFKARDDLSKVVRFELFGALVLHSVNVLEK
;
A
#
# COMPACT_ATOMS: atom_id res chain seq x y z
N MET A 1 -16.90 -35.99 18.97
CA MET A 1 -16.10 -35.86 17.72
C MET A 1 -16.36 -34.48 17.16
N THR A 2 -15.31 -33.67 17.17
CA THR A 2 -15.27 -32.24 16.91
C THR A 2 -15.49 -31.91 15.44
N LYS A 3 -16.27 -30.85 15.20
CA LYS A 3 -16.60 -30.28 13.89
C LYS A 3 -15.32 -29.86 13.16
N SER A 4 -15.27 -30.21 11.87
CA SER A 4 -14.23 -29.82 10.93
C SER A 4 -14.14 -28.31 10.77
N LEU A 5 -12.90 -27.82 10.76
CA LEU A 5 -12.51 -26.48 10.36
C LEU A 5 -12.94 -26.20 8.91
N LEU A 6 -13.69 -25.12 8.69
CA LEU A 6 -13.69 -24.35 7.45
C LEU A 6 -13.66 -22.86 7.82
N PHE A 7 -12.48 -22.41 8.23
CA PHE A 7 -12.12 -20.99 8.28
C PHE A 7 -11.23 -20.73 7.06
N SER A 8 -11.80 -20.32 5.92
CA SER A 8 -11.03 -19.68 4.81
C SER A 8 -11.91 -19.27 3.60
N CYS A 9 -13.02 -18.55 3.78
CA CYS A 9 -13.70 -17.97 2.60
C CYS A 9 -14.65 -16.79 2.85
N CYS A 10 -14.58 -16.06 3.97
CA CYS A 10 -15.53 -14.97 4.21
C CYS A 10 -15.26 -13.70 3.40
N CYS A 11 -14.01 -13.39 3.01
CA CYS A 11 -13.73 -12.16 2.27
C CYS A 11 -14.15 -12.23 0.78
N ALA A 12 -14.08 -13.40 0.15
CA ALA A 12 -14.50 -13.56 -1.25
C ALA A 12 -16.04 -13.46 -1.42
N ILE A 13 -16.79 -13.86 -0.39
CA ILE A 13 -18.26 -13.86 -0.43
C ILE A 13 -18.82 -12.44 -0.32
N ILE A 14 -18.15 -11.53 0.39
CA ILE A 14 -18.61 -10.13 0.53
C ILE A 14 -18.48 -9.38 -0.80
N VAL A 15 -17.38 -9.60 -1.53
CA VAL A 15 -17.21 -9.04 -2.89
C VAL A 15 -18.28 -9.60 -3.84
N CYS A 16 -18.57 -10.91 -3.77
CA CYS A 16 -19.65 -11.51 -4.54
C CYS A 16 -21.06 -11.02 -4.13
N LEU A 17 -21.32 -10.75 -2.84
CA LEU A 17 -22.64 -10.24 -2.42
C LEU A 17 -22.90 -8.81 -2.92
N ALA A 18 -21.86 -7.98 -3.00
CA ALA A 18 -21.97 -6.65 -3.59
C ALA A 18 -22.25 -6.70 -5.11
N LEU A 19 -21.81 -7.75 -5.81
CA LEU A 19 -22.11 -7.98 -7.22
C LEU A 19 -23.56 -8.42 -7.48
N MET A 20 -24.27 -8.97 -6.49
CA MET A 20 -25.60 -9.57 -6.66
C MET A 20 -26.76 -8.68 -6.20
N ALA A 21 -26.50 -7.47 -5.71
CA ALA A 21 -27.55 -6.52 -5.34
C ALA A 21 -28.03 -5.75 -6.58
N GLU A 22 -28.95 -6.35 -7.31
CA GLU A 22 -29.68 -5.70 -8.41
C GLU A 22 -30.82 -4.81 -7.90
N ASP A 23 -30.89 -3.65 -8.55
CA ASP A 23 -32.09 -2.90 -8.92
C ASP A 23 -32.79 -2.03 -7.85
N LYS A 24 -32.44 -0.73 -7.80
CA LYS A 24 -33.32 0.40 -8.20
C LYS A 24 -32.49 1.65 -8.52
N LYS A 25 -32.74 2.23 -9.70
CA LYS A 25 -32.05 3.37 -10.36
C LYS A 25 -31.96 4.69 -9.55
N LYS A 26 -30.79 5.35 -9.64
CA LYS A 26 -30.66 6.80 -9.91
C LYS A 26 -29.54 7.01 -10.96
N PRO A 27 -29.76 7.82 -12.02
CA PRO A 27 -28.71 8.10 -13.01
C PRO A 27 -27.79 9.19 -12.44
N GLY A 28 -26.52 8.85 -12.20
CA GLY A 28 -25.51 9.82 -11.75
C GLY A 28 -24.44 9.27 -10.80
N ASP A 29 -24.71 8.16 -10.11
CA ASP A 29 -23.71 7.41 -9.33
C ASP A 29 -23.40 6.11 -10.07
N ASP A 30 -22.25 6.07 -10.72
CA ASP A 30 -21.73 4.88 -11.36
C ASP A 30 -21.41 3.81 -10.29
N LYS A 31 -21.83 2.58 -10.56
CA LYS A 31 -21.56 1.40 -9.72
C LYS A 31 -20.06 1.25 -9.40
N GLU A 32 -19.20 1.73 -10.31
CA GLU A 32 -17.76 1.81 -10.10
C GLU A 32 -17.40 2.68 -8.91
N THR A 33 -17.94 3.89 -8.76
CA THR A 33 -17.65 4.79 -7.64
C THR A 33 -18.09 4.19 -6.30
N PHE A 34 -19.21 3.47 -6.26
CA PHE A 34 -19.66 2.79 -5.04
C PHE A 34 -18.71 1.64 -4.65
N ILE A 35 -18.36 0.76 -5.60
CA ILE A 35 -17.39 -0.32 -5.39
C ILE A 35 -16.03 0.25 -4.99
N LEU A 36 -15.61 1.37 -5.59
CA LEU A 36 -14.38 2.07 -5.25
C LEU A 36 -14.41 2.61 -3.82
N SER A 37 -15.52 3.24 -3.44
CA SER A 37 -15.68 3.80 -2.10
C SER A 37 -15.68 2.70 -1.04
N TYR A 38 -16.28 1.55 -1.32
CA TYR A 38 -16.30 0.40 -0.42
C TYR A 38 -14.94 -0.29 -0.34
N ALA A 39 -14.26 -0.56 -1.46
CA ALA A 39 -12.92 -1.15 -1.47
C ALA A 39 -11.86 -0.24 -0.79
N ILE A 40 -12.05 1.08 -0.83
CA ILE A 40 -11.17 2.06 -0.19
C ILE A 40 -11.55 2.30 1.28
N ASN A 41 -12.83 2.18 1.65
CA ASN A 41 -13.35 2.64 2.97
C ASN A 41 -14.19 1.63 3.78
N GLY A 42 -14.40 0.38 3.38
CA GLY A 42 -15.38 -0.48 4.06
C GLY A 42 -15.19 -1.99 3.94
N GLY A 43 -14.80 -2.62 5.06
CA GLY A 43 -15.08 -4.02 5.35
C GLY A 43 -13.95 -4.76 6.08
N ALA A 44 -13.79 -4.57 7.39
CA ALA A 44 -12.65 -5.09 8.19
C ALA A 44 -11.26 -4.56 7.78
N ASP A 45 -11.22 -3.76 6.71
CA ASP A 45 -10.06 -3.12 6.11
C ASP A 45 -9.69 -1.82 6.82
N LYS A 46 -8.39 -1.52 6.91
CA LYS A 46 -7.93 -0.22 7.41
C LYS A 46 -8.16 0.82 6.31
N GLY A 47 -8.92 1.87 6.61
CA GLY A 47 -9.27 2.90 5.61
C GLY A 47 -8.04 3.53 4.91
N VAL A 48 -8.19 3.78 3.61
CA VAL A 48 -7.19 4.45 2.76
C VAL A 48 -7.71 5.86 2.40
N PRO A 49 -6.97 6.95 2.63
CA PRO A 49 -5.57 7.02 3.04
C PRO A 49 -5.31 6.50 4.45
N TYR A 50 -4.27 5.68 4.58
CA TYR A 50 -3.81 5.19 5.86
C TYR A 50 -2.62 6.02 6.34
N LYS A 51 -2.63 6.44 7.61
CA LYS A 51 -1.50 7.12 8.26
C LYS A 51 -1.02 6.32 9.45
N GLY A 52 0.23 5.87 9.41
CA GLY A 52 0.87 5.12 10.48
C GLY A 52 1.94 5.94 11.18
N HIS A 53 1.86 6.06 12.51
CA HIS A 53 2.92 6.68 13.30
C HIS A 53 3.98 5.65 13.68
N ILE A 54 5.25 6.07 13.65
CA ILE A 54 6.39 5.20 13.96
C ILE A 54 6.97 5.64 15.31
N LYS A 55 6.57 4.93 16.38
CA LYS A 55 7.14 5.17 17.72
C LYS A 55 8.59 4.69 17.77
N GLY A 56 9.51 5.55 18.24
CA GLY A 56 10.92 5.20 18.43
C GLY A 56 11.79 5.25 17.17
N GLY A 57 11.29 5.80 16.06
CA GLY A 57 12.03 5.90 14.79
C GLY A 57 11.93 4.64 13.93
N ILE A 58 12.23 4.77 12.63
CA ILE A 58 12.03 3.70 11.65
C ILE A 58 13.22 2.73 11.58
N ILE A 59 14.45 3.20 11.81
CA ILE A 59 15.68 2.43 11.59
C ILE A 59 15.64 1.08 12.31
N GLY A 60 15.93 0.00 11.57
CA GLY A 60 15.93 -1.37 12.08
C GLY A 60 14.54 -2.00 12.15
N LYS A 61 13.48 -1.26 11.83
CA LYS A 61 12.10 -1.78 11.78
C LYS A 61 11.70 -2.16 10.36
N THR A 62 10.70 -3.03 10.29
CA THR A 62 10.03 -3.40 9.05
C THR A 62 8.58 -2.92 9.08
N VAL A 63 8.18 -2.12 8.10
CA VAL A 63 6.75 -1.84 7.86
C VAL A 63 6.22 -2.94 6.96
N ARG A 64 5.36 -3.80 7.48
CA ARG A 64 4.70 -4.89 6.77
C ARG A 64 3.26 -4.52 6.46
N LEU A 65 2.92 -4.51 5.18
CA LEU A 65 1.58 -4.31 4.66
C LEU A 65 1.07 -5.62 4.06
N VAL A 66 -0.15 -6.02 4.44
CA VAL A 66 -0.90 -7.03 3.68
C VAL A 66 -1.96 -6.28 2.91
N LEU A 67 -1.88 -6.30 1.58
CA LEU A 67 -2.72 -5.48 0.73
C LEU A 67 -3.08 -6.20 -0.58
N THR A 68 -4.12 -5.70 -1.24
CA THR A 68 -4.46 -6.05 -2.63
C THR A 68 -4.37 -4.76 -3.45
N LEU A 69 -3.47 -4.72 -4.43
CA LEU A 69 -3.39 -3.59 -5.36
C LEU A 69 -4.53 -3.68 -6.38
N LEU A 70 -5.16 -2.55 -6.70
CA LEU A 70 -6.26 -2.47 -7.67
C LEU A 70 -5.82 -1.65 -8.88
N ASN A 71 -6.28 -2.03 -10.08
CA ASN A 71 -6.04 -1.26 -11.30
C ASN A 71 -7.32 -0.54 -11.73
N ILE A 72 -7.67 0.56 -11.04
CA ILE A 72 -8.93 1.25 -11.29
C ILE A 72 -8.67 2.73 -11.63
N GLY A 73 -9.17 3.17 -12.78
CA GLY A 73 -9.24 4.58 -13.17
C GLY A 73 -7.90 5.33 -13.19
N ASN A 74 -6.82 4.70 -13.65
CA ASN A 74 -5.45 5.26 -13.66
C ASN A 74 -4.97 5.78 -12.30
N LYS A 75 -5.58 5.33 -11.19
CA LYS A 75 -5.21 5.77 -9.86
C LYS A 75 -3.91 5.11 -9.43
N ARG A 76 -2.94 5.94 -9.08
CA ARG A 76 -1.62 5.51 -8.60
C ARG A 76 -1.71 5.13 -7.13
N THR A 77 -1.01 4.07 -6.76
CA THR A 77 -0.79 3.72 -5.36
C THR A 77 0.57 4.23 -4.93
N HIS A 78 0.64 4.91 -3.79
CA HIS A 78 1.90 5.34 -3.23
C HIS A 78 2.02 5.08 -1.74
N PHE A 79 3.26 4.81 -1.32
CA PHE A 79 3.68 4.67 0.06
C PHE A 79 4.80 5.66 0.34
N ASP A 80 4.60 6.48 1.35
CA ASP A 80 5.50 7.57 1.71
C ASP A 80 6.00 7.40 3.13
N MET A 81 7.29 7.62 3.37
CA MET A 81 7.88 7.81 4.68
C MET A 81 8.24 9.28 4.85
N LEU A 82 7.69 9.92 5.89
CA LEU A 82 7.76 11.37 6.08
C LEU A 82 8.42 11.73 7.41
N ASP A 83 9.12 12.87 7.39
CA ASP A 83 9.61 13.51 8.61
C ASP A 83 8.56 14.44 9.24
N LYS A 84 8.99 15.24 10.23
CA LYS A 84 8.11 16.19 10.94
C LYS A 84 7.76 17.44 10.12
N ALA A 85 8.52 17.72 9.06
CA ALA A 85 8.33 18.88 8.18
C ALA A 85 7.54 18.51 6.90
N ASP A 86 7.01 17.28 6.83
CA ASP A 86 6.30 16.72 5.68
C ASP A 86 7.16 16.53 4.42
N ASP A 87 8.48 16.51 4.59
CA ASP A 87 9.38 16.02 3.55
C ASP A 87 9.24 14.51 3.43
N ILE A 88 9.26 14.02 2.18
CA ILE A 88 9.16 12.59 1.88
C ILE A 88 10.58 12.06 1.71
N LEU A 89 11.04 11.32 2.71
CA LEU A 89 12.38 10.73 2.74
C LEU A 89 12.45 9.43 1.94
N PHE A 90 11.29 8.82 1.66
CA PHE A 90 11.14 7.73 0.72
C PHE A 90 9.71 7.73 0.16
N HIS A 91 9.60 7.81 -1.15
CA HIS A 91 8.35 7.72 -1.91
C HIS A 91 8.44 6.48 -2.80
N LEU A 92 7.49 5.56 -2.69
CA LEU A 92 7.25 4.52 -3.69
C LEU A 92 5.93 4.82 -4.40
N THR A 93 5.95 4.94 -5.73
CA THR A 93 4.74 4.95 -6.56
C THR A 93 4.66 3.68 -7.38
N ILE A 94 3.49 3.06 -7.43
CA ILE A 94 3.19 1.89 -8.26
C ILE A 94 2.18 2.33 -9.31
N ARG A 95 2.54 2.12 -10.58
CA ARG A 95 1.75 2.49 -11.77
C ARG A 95 1.55 1.23 -12.63
N PRO A 96 0.43 0.51 -12.43
CA PRO A 96 0.18 -0.75 -13.14
C PRO A 96 0.05 -0.60 -14.66
N ASP A 97 -0.51 0.52 -15.12
CA ASP A 97 -0.66 0.92 -16.51
C ASP A 97 0.70 1.08 -17.22
N GLU A 98 1.64 1.74 -16.56
CA GLU A 98 3.00 1.96 -17.04
C GLU A 98 3.93 0.75 -16.75
N LYS A 99 3.44 -0.27 -16.01
CA LYS A 99 4.25 -1.36 -15.42
C LYS A 99 5.50 -0.80 -14.71
N MET A 100 5.31 0.25 -13.93
CA MET A 100 6.40 1.00 -13.33
C MET A 100 6.25 1.11 -11.82
N ALA A 101 7.38 0.97 -11.12
CA ALA A 101 7.50 1.18 -9.68
C ALA A 101 8.61 2.19 -9.41
N GLY A 102 8.23 3.45 -9.26
CA GLY A 102 9.13 4.58 -9.11
C GLY A 102 9.48 4.83 -7.66
N ARG A 103 10.77 5.05 -7.36
CA ARG A 103 11.23 5.43 -6.02
C ARG A 103 11.89 6.80 -6.04
N SER A 104 11.53 7.68 -5.13
CA SER A 104 12.12 9.02 -5.05
C SER A 104 12.06 9.60 -3.63
N THR A 105 12.44 10.86 -3.51
CA THR A 105 12.29 11.70 -2.33
C THR A 105 11.61 13.00 -2.74
N ARG A 106 10.93 13.67 -1.80
CA ARG A 106 10.38 15.00 -1.99
C ARG A 106 10.87 15.91 -0.88
N LYS A 107 11.58 16.99 -1.24
CA LYS A 107 12.14 17.94 -0.29
C LYS A 107 11.65 19.34 -0.60
N ASN A 108 11.15 20.06 0.40
CA ASN A 108 10.53 21.38 0.23
C ASN A 108 9.47 21.40 -0.89
N GLY A 109 8.68 20.33 -0.96
CA GLY A 109 7.63 20.18 -1.97
C GLY A 109 8.09 19.74 -3.37
N VAL A 110 9.39 19.60 -3.62
CA VAL A 110 9.93 19.24 -4.95
C VAL A 110 10.39 17.79 -4.96
N PHE A 111 9.90 17.01 -5.92
CA PHE A 111 10.38 15.64 -6.14
C PHE A 111 11.77 15.63 -6.75
N GLY A 112 12.65 14.78 -6.22
CA GLY A 112 13.93 14.47 -6.81
C GLY A 112 13.84 13.45 -7.94
N PHE A 113 15.00 13.04 -8.46
CA PHE A 113 15.11 12.02 -9.51
C PHE A 113 14.41 10.72 -9.12
N GLY A 114 13.57 10.18 -10.01
CA GLY A 114 12.89 8.90 -9.83
C GLY A 114 13.76 7.72 -10.28
N GLU A 115 13.93 6.74 -9.41
CA GLU A 115 14.47 5.42 -9.79
C GLU A 115 13.33 4.54 -10.27
N GLU A 116 13.34 4.18 -11.55
CA GLU A 116 12.30 3.39 -12.21
C GLU A 116 12.86 2.08 -12.79
N ASP A 117 14.09 1.72 -12.41
CA ASP A 117 14.77 0.52 -12.85
C ASP A 117 14.21 -0.74 -12.18
N GLY A 118 14.38 -1.87 -12.87
CA GLY A 118 14.00 -3.19 -12.40
C GLY A 118 12.70 -3.73 -13.01
N PRO A 119 12.36 -4.99 -12.69
CA PRO A 119 11.10 -5.60 -13.14
C PRO A 119 9.90 -4.96 -12.44
N PHE A 120 8.70 -5.21 -12.94
CA PHE A 120 7.44 -4.91 -12.26
C PHE A 120 6.83 -6.21 -11.71
N PRO A 121 7.06 -6.55 -10.42
CA PRO A 121 6.67 -7.84 -9.86
C PRO A 121 5.25 -7.84 -9.26
N PHE A 122 4.54 -6.71 -9.30
CA PHE A 122 3.22 -6.58 -8.70
C PHE A 122 2.15 -7.29 -9.52
N VAL A 123 1.32 -8.09 -8.84
CA VAL A 123 0.15 -8.75 -9.43
C VAL A 123 -1.09 -8.05 -8.91
N MET A 124 -1.85 -7.45 -9.83
CA MET A 124 -3.08 -6.74 -9.50
C MET A 124 -4.17 -7.71 -9.05
N GLU A 125 -5.08 -7.24 -8.21
CA GLU A 125 -6.25 -7.98 -7.70
C GLU A 125 -5.92 -9.25 -6.92
N LYS A 126 -4.63 -9.43 -6.57
CA LYS A 126 -4.14 -10.49 -5.72
C LYS A 126 -3.63 -9.92 -4.40
N GLN A 127 -3.94 -10.59 -3.31
CA GLN A 127 -3.36 -10.26 -2.01
C GLN A 127 -1.86 -10.57 -2.01
N SER A 128 -1.06 -9.59 -1.58
CA SER A 128 0.39 -9.71 -1.43
C SER A 128 0.84 -9.13 -0.08
N VAL A 129 2.03 -9.56 0.34
CA VAL A 129 2.74 -9.00 1.49
C VAL A 129 3.84 -8.08 0.95
N LEU A 130 3.72 -6.78 1.24
CA LEU A 130 4.72 -5.78 0.90
C LEU A 130 5.42 -5.30 2.16
N GLU A 131 6.74 -5.40 2.19
CA GLU A 131 7.55 -5.03 3.35
C GLU A 131 8.59 -3.99 2.98
N PHE A 132 8.75 -3.01 3.85
CA PHE A 132 9.81 -2.00 3.80
C PHE A 132 10.76 -2.23 4.96
N VAL A 133 11.88 -2.89 4.69
CA VAL A 133 12.92 -3.17 5.68
C VAL A 133 13.87 -1.99 5.70
N THR A 134 13.92 -1.28 6.83
CA THR A 134 14.66 -0.01 6.90
C THR A 134 15.99 -0.17 7.62
N HIS A 135 17.03 0.31 6.96
CA HIS A 135 18.39 0.38 7.46
C HIS A 135 18.80 1.85 7.61
N LYS A 136 20.00 2.11 8.13
CA LYS A 136 20.52 3.47 8.29
C LYS A 136 20.70 4.19 6.94
N ASP A 137 21.09 3.45 5.91
CA ASP A 137 21.56 3.96 4.62
C ASP A 137 20.71 3.51 3.43
N LYS A 138 19.72 2.64 3.65
CA LYS A 138 18.87 2.10 2.59
C LYS A 138 17.53 1.57 3.10
N ILE A 139 16.62 1.35 2.15
CA ILE A 139 15.35 0.65 2.36
C ILE A 139 15.30 -0.51 1.36
N GLU A 140 15.09 -1.73 1.86
CA GLU A 140 14.81 -2.88 1.01
C GLU A 140 13.30 -3.04 0.87
N ILE A 141 12.82 -3.17 -0.36
CA ILE A 141 11.42 -3.41 -0.68
C ILE A 141 11.27 -4.89 -1.00
N VAL A 142 10.52 -5.61 -0.18
CA VAL A 142 10.32 -7.06 -0.29
C VAL A 142 8.85 -7.32 -0.62
N LEU A 143 8.61 -8.06 -1.70
CA LEU A 143 7.28 -8.47 -2.13
C LEU A 143 7.18 -10.00 -2.02
N ASP A 144 6.20 -10.47 -1.24
CA ASP A 144 5.94 -11.90 -1.03
C ASP A 144 7.21 -12.68 -0.64
N GLY A 145 8.02 -12.09 0.26
CA GLY A 145 9.26 -12.67 0.78
C GLY A 145 10.47 -12.59 -0.15
N LYS A 146 10.35 -11.98 -1.34
CA LYS A 146 11.45 -11.78 -2.29
C LYS A 146 11.83 -10.31 -2.38
N LYS A 147 13.12 -9.99 -2.34
CA LYS A 147 13.61 -8.61 -2.55
C LYS A 147 13.25 -8.17 -3.96
N ALA A 148 12.36 -7.18 -4.06
CA ALA A 148 11.90 -6.59 -5.31
C ALA A 148 12.81 -5.42 -5.72
N TYR A 149 13.10 -4.53 -4.77
CA TYR A 149 13.91 -3.34 -5.01
C TYR A 149 14.77 -3.01 -3.79
N GLU A 150 15.74 -2.14 -4.00
CA GLU A 150 16.53 -1.49 -2.96
C GLU A 150 16.59 0.00 -3.29
N PHE A 151 16.39 0.84 -2.27
CA PHE A 151 16.49 2.29 -2.40
C PHE A 151 17.57 2.81 -1.46
N LYS A 152 18.59 3.48 -2.01
CA LYS A 152 19.63 4.11 -1.19
C LYS A 152 19.09 5.41 -0.60
N ALA A 153 19.23 5.57 0.72
CA ALA A 153 18.77 6.75 1.42
C ALA A 153 19.47 8.02 0.89
N ARG A 154 18.69 9.07 0.63
CA ARG A 154 19.19 10.38 0.17
C ARG A 154 19.22 11.44 1.28
N ASP A 155 18.59 11.15 2.40
CA ASP A 155 18.62 11.93 3.64
C ASP A 155 18.59 10.96 4.85
N ASP A 156 18.65 11.51 6.05
CA ASP A 156 18.68 10.76 7.30
C ASP A 156 17.32 10.12 7.62
N LEU A 157 17.22 8.82 7.37
CA LEU A 157 16.01 8.03 7.66
C LEU A 157 15.63 8.00 9.14
N SER A 158 16.53 8.36 10.08
CA SER A 158 16.17 8.47 11.50
C SER A 158 15.15 9.58 11.78
N LYS A 159 14.99 10.53 10.86
CA LYS A 159 14.00 11.61 10.94
C LYS A 159 12.57 11.17 10.58
N VAL A 160 12.40 9.98 10.00
CA VAL A 160 11.07 9.46 9.65
C VAL A 160 10.24 9.26 10.92
N VAL A 161 9.09 9.94 10.99
CA VAL A 161 8.16 9.87 12.13
C VAL A 161 6.85 9.18 11.80
N ARG A 162 6.49 9.11 10.52
CA ARG A 162 5.26 8.49 10.05
C ARG A 162 5.41 7.95 8.64
N PHE A 163 4.45 7.12 8.25
CA PHE A 163 4.26 6.72 6.87
C PHE A 163 2.79 6.91 6.46
N GLU A 164 2.59 7.14 5.18
CA GLU A 164 1.28 7.31 4.57
C GLU A 164 1.13 6.34 3.39
N LEU A 165 -0.06 5.76 3.25
CA LEU A 165 -0.41 4.89 2.13
C LEU A 165 -1.68 5.43 1.49
N PHE A 166 -1.64 5.62 0.17
CA PHE A 166 -2.74 6.19 -0.62
C PHE A 166 -2.88 5.42 -1.94
N GLY A 167 -4.08 5.44 -2.51
CA GLY A 167 -4.34 5.03 -3.89
C GLY A 167 -5.38 3.93 -4.03
N ALA A 168 -5.34 3.23 -5.16
CA ALA A 168 -6.25 2.15 -5.48
C ALA A 168 -5.72 0.84 -4.90
N LEU A 169 -6.10 0.54 -3.66
CA LEU A 169 -5.75 -0.69 -2.97
C LEU A 169 -6.77 -1.00 -1.87
N VAL A 170 -6.84 -2.28 -1.51
CA VAL A 170 -7.47 -2.75 -0.26
C VAL A 170 -6.38 -3.04 0.75
N LEU A 171 -6.45 -2.43 1.94
CA LEU A 171 -5.46 -2.60 3.00
C LEU A 171 -5.99 -3.52 4.10
N HIS A 172 -5.52 -4.76 4.09
CA HIS A 172 -5.96 -5.80 5.04
C HIS A 172 -5.30 -5.64 6.40
N SER A 173 -3.99 -5.38 6.43
CA SER A 173 -3.29 -5.15 7.70
C SER A 173 -2.01 -4.33 7.56
N VAL A 174 -1.62 -3.73 8.68
CA VAL A 174 -0.39 -2.96 8.82
C VAL A 174 0.25 -3.33 10.14
N ASN A 175 1.52 -3.75 10.08
CA ASN A 175 2.33 -4.07 11.24
C ASN A 175 3.68 -3.38 11.13
N VAL A 176 4.15 -2.79 12.23
CA VAL A 176 5.53 -2.32 12.36
C VAL A 176 6.25 -3.31 13.25
N LEU A 177 7.19 -4.04 12.67
CA LEU A 177 7.93 -5.10 13.34
C LEU A 177 9.28 -4.54 13.81
N GLU A 178 9.61 -4.80 15.07
CA GLU A 178 10.95 -4.54 15.62
C GLU A 178 11.81 -5.79 15.38
N LYS A 179 13.05 -5.59 14.94
CA LYS A 179 14.05 -6.67 14.84
C LYS A 179 14.58 -7.05 16.21
#